data_AF-A0A292YFH6-F1
#
_entry.id   AF-A0A292YFH6-F1
#
_cell.length_a   1.000
_cell.length_b   1.000
_cell.length_c   1.000
_cell.angle_alpha   90.00
_cell.angle_beta   90.00
_cell.angle_gamma   90.00
#
_symmetry.space_group_name_H-M   'P 1'
#
loop_
_entity.id
_entity.type
_entity.pdbx_description
1 polymer ?
#
loop_
_entity_poly.entity_id
_entity_poly.type
_entity_poly.pdbx_seq_one_letter_code
_entity_poly.pdbx_strand_id
1 'polypeptide(L)'
;MEREQYLIGLGYGGTLKAMARFEWEFRCTLGLRDRKDAAGRDVFIREFVETVSPEVPVVLVLDDYSNPLFRTFMETGKQAITKDSDLYVFVVIEDQTQEPHVQYFLNIEQDPVDETLMPNQMLLDAEGVPDFLLLFMQDRLNVRFYRREDEVMLEFRMEELPVL
;
A
#
# COMPACT_ATOMS: atom_id res chain seq x y z
N MET A 1 19.49 19.15 -2.97
CA MET A 1 18.17 18.51 -3.11
C MET A 1 17.19 19.36 -2.35
N GLU A 2 16.21 19.96 -3.03
CA GLU A 2 15.06 20.55 -2.34
C GLU A 2 14.37 19.40 -1.60
N ARG A 3 14.11 19.57 -0.29
CA ARG A 3 13.32 18.58 0.45
C ARG A 3 11.91 18.60 -0.14
N GLU A 4 11.45 17.46 -0.63
CA GLU A 4 10.07 17.35 -1.09
C GLU A 4 9.12 17.59 0.09
N GLN A 5 8.02 18.27 -0.22
CA GLN A 5 7.06 18.74 0.78
C GLN A 5 6.37 17.58 1.51
N TYR A 6 6.24 16.44 0.85
CA TYR A 6 5.50 15.27 1.33
C TYR A 6 6.36 14.01 1.21
N LEU A 7 6.40 13.20 2.26
CA LEU A 7 6.92 11.83 2.18
C LEU A 7 5.76 10.86 1.98
N ILE A 8 5.97 9.82 1.18
CA ILE A 8 5.00 8.74 1.00
C ILE A 8 5.58 7.47 1.61
N GLY A 9 4.85 6.86 2.55
CA GLY A 9 5.16 5.58 3.14
C GLY A 9 4.13 4.51 2.74
N LEU A 10 4.61 3.28 2.56
CA LEU A 10 3.80 2.09 2.29
C LEU A 10 3.73 1.26 3.56
N GLY A 11 2.55 1.22 4.14
CA GLY A 11 2.33 0.71 5.48
C GLY A 11 1.49 -0.55 5.51
N TYR A 12 1.79 -1.42 6.46
CA TYR A 12 0.92 -2.56 6.78
C TYR A 12 1.01 -2.88 8.27
N GLY A 13 -0.10 -3.36 8.81
CA GLY A 13 -0.21 -3.75 10.21
C GLY A 13 -1.26 -4.83 10.42
N GLY A 14 -1.41 -5.28 11.65
CA GLY A 14 -2.31 -6.37 11.98
C GLY A 14 -1.72 -7.33 13.00
N THR A 15 -2.16 -8.59 12.98
CA THR A 15 -1.45 -9.62 13.73
C THR A 15 -0.05 -9.85 13.14
N LEU A 16 0.94 -10.14 14.00
CA LEU A 16 2.32 -10.39 13.53
C LEU A 16 2.40 -11.47 12.46
N LYS A 17 1.52 -12.48 12.54
CA LYS A 17 1.46 -13.56 11.55
C LYS A 17 0.92 -13.07 10.20
N ALA A 18 -0.12 -12.23 10.21
CA ALA A 18 -0.68 -11.63 8.99
C ALA A 18 0.35 -10.70 8.34
N MET A 19 0.99 -9.83 9.13
CA MET A 19 2.07 -8.94 8.67
C MET A 19 3.24 -9.71 8.07
N ALA A 20 3.74 -10.75 8.76
CA ALA A 20 4.84 -11.58 8.27
C ALA A 20 4.51 -12.28 6.94
N ARG A 21 3.27 -12.76 6.79
CA ARG A 21 2.81 -13.38 5.55
C ARG A 21 2.75 -12.37 4.42
N PHE A 22 2.19 -11.19 4.67
CA PHE A 22 2.14 -10.11 3.69
C PHE A 22 3.54 -9.71 3.22
N GLU A 23 4.47 -9.45 4.15
CA GLU A 23 5.85 -9.07 3.85
C GLU A 23 6.57 -10.15 3.02
N TRP A 24 6.33 -11.44 3.32
CA TRP A 24 6.85 -12.54 2.50
C TRP A 24 6.26 -12.53 1.09
N GLU A 25 4.93 -12.43 0.96
CA GLU A 25 4.25 -12.39 -0.33
C GLU A 25 4.72 -11.21 -1.19
N PHE A 26 4.85 -10.03 -0.58
CA PHE A 26 5.36 -8.83 -1.23
C PHE A 26 6.79 -9.00 -1.72
N ARG A 27 7.70 -9.52 -0.90
CA ARG A 27 9.09 -9.83 -1.30
C ARG A 27 9.15 -10.87 -2.43
N CYS A 28 8.25 -11.85 -2.45
CA CYS A 28 8.15 -12.78 -3.57
C CYS A 28 7.71 -12.07 -4.86
N THR A 29 6.73 -11.16 -4.78
CA THR A 29 6.28 -10.39 -5.96
C THR A 29 7.38 -9.48 -6.51
N LEU A 30 8.24 -8.95 -5.63
CA LEU A 30 9.44 -8.19 -6.03
C LEU A 30 10.59 -9.06 -6.56
N GLY A 31 10.46 -10.40 -6.57
CA GLY A 31 11.53 -11.32 -6.97
C GLY A 31 12.68 -11.44 -5.97
N LEU A 32 12.51 -10.92 -4.75
CA LEU A 32 13.52 -10.96 -3.68
C LEU A 32 13.52 -12.28 -2.92
N ARG A 33 12.46 -13.09 -3.07
CA ARG A 33 12.29 -14.40 -2.43
C ARG A 33 11.64 -15.38 -3.40
N ASP A 34 11.99 -16.66 -3.30
CA ASP A 34 11.31 -17.72 -4.07
C ASP A 34 10.01 -18.13 -3.37
N ARG A 35 8.88 -17.98 -4.07
CA ARG A 35 7.55 -18.38 -3.57
C ARG A 35 7.46 -19.88 -3.25
N LYS A 36 8.29 -20.72 -3.88
CA LYS A 36 8.32 -22.17 -3.65
C LYS A 36 9.15 -22.57 -2.43
N ASP A 37 9.92 -21.65 -1.86
CA ASP A 37 10.74 -21.91 -0.67
C ASP A 37 9.90 -21.88 0.61
N ALA A 38 9.14 -22.96 0.83
CA ALA A 38 8.29 -23.10 2.01
C ALA A 38 9.10 -23.10 3.32
N ALA A 39 10.30 -23.68 3.32
CA ALA A 39 11.16 -23.71 4.50
C ALA A 39 11.69 -22.31 4.84
N GLY A 40 12.15 -21.57 3.84
CA GLY A 40 12.57 -20.17 4.01
C GLY A 40 11.44 -19.26 4.46
N ARG A 41 10.22 -19.47 3.97
CA ARG A 41 9.03 -18.75 4.45
C ARG A 41 8.80 -18.97 5.94
N ASP A 42 8.83 -20.22 6.39
CA ASP A 42 8.49 -20.54 7.77
C ASP A 42 9.58 -20.00 8.74
N VAL A 43 10.85 -20.03 8.32
CA VAL A 43 11.95 -19.36 9.05
C VAL A 43 11.74 -17.84 9.11
N PHE A 44 11.44 -17.22 7.96
CA PHE A 44 11.19 -15.79 7.87
C PHE A 44 10.04 -15.35 8.78
N ILE A 45 8.91 -16.07 8.77
CA ILE A 45 7.75 -15.74 9.60
C ILE A 45 8.12 -15.79 11.08
N ARG A 46 8.87 -16.81 11.50
CA ARG A 46 9.32 -16.92 12.90
C ARG A 46 10.21 -15.74 13.29
N GLU A 47 11.22 -15.43 12.47
CA GLU A 47 12.14 -14.31 12.72
C GLU A 47 11.41 -12.95 12.74
N PHE A 48 10.44 -12.75 11.85
CA PHE A 48 9.62 -11.55 11.81
C PHE A 48 8.84 -11.36 13.12
N VAL A 49 8.17 -12.43 13.58
CA VAL A 49 7.38 -12.40 14.83
C VAL A 49 8.25 -12.14 16.06
N GLU A 50 9.51 -12.60 16.06
CA GLU A 50 10.47 -12.38 17.15
C GLU A 50 11.04 -10.96 17.20
N THR A 51 11.04 -10.26 16.06
CA THR A 51 11.73 -8.96 15.91
C THR A 51 10.80 -7.76 15.84
N VAL A 52 9.57 -7.95 15.33
CA VAL A 52 8.61 -6.88 15.11
C VAL A 52 7.66 -6.73 16.31
N SER A 53 7.41 -5.49 16.71
CA SER A 53 6.44 -5.19 17.76
C SER A 53 5.01 -5.33 17.23
N PRO A 54 4.10 -6.02 17.93
CA PRO A 54 2.70 -6.16 17.50
C PRO A 54 1.92 -4.84 17.53
N GLU A 55 2.43 -3.83 18.26
CA GLU A 55 1.76 -2.55 18.45
C GLU A 55 2.13 -1.51 17.37
N VAL A 56 3.10 -1.82 16.51
CA VAL A 56 3.66 -0.83 15.58
C VAL A 56 3.54 -1.35 14.13
N PRO A 57 2.83 -0.63 13.24
CA PRO A 57 2.79 -0.98 11.84
C PRO A 57 4.18 -0.83 11.21
N VAL A 58 4.46 -1.63 10.19
CA VAL A 58 5.68 -1.50 9.40
C VAL A 58 5.42 -0.52 8.27
N VAL A 59 6.32 0.46 8.09
CA VAL A 59 6.23 1.47 7.04
C VAL A 59 7.52 1.49 6.23
N LEU A 60 7.40 1.33 4.92
CA LEU A 60 8.48 1.49 3.96
C LEU A 60 8.37 2.86 3.29
N VAL A 61 9.34 3.74 3.52
CA VAL A 61 9.37 5.09 2.91
C VAL A 61 9.77 4.98 1.43
N LEU A 62 9.04 5.66 0.56
CA LEU A 62 9.34 5.76 -0.87
C LEU A 62 10.33 6.92 -1.11
N ASP A 63 11.57 6.58 -1.43
CA ASP A 63 12.62 7.58 -1.66
C ASP A 63 12.47 8.36 -2.98
N ASP A 64 11.82 7.80 -4.01
CA ASP A 64 11.71 8.38 -5.37
C ASP A 64 10.28 8.30 -5.97
N TYR A 65 9.25 8.10 -5.14
CA TYR A 65 7.87 7.83 -5.60
C TYR A 65 7.78 6.76 -6.70
N SER A 66 8.60 5.70 -6.58
CA SER A 66 8.69 4.64 -7.58
C SER A 66 7.31 4.02 -7.88
N ASN A 67 6.75 4.37 -9.04
CA ASN A 67 5.44 3.87 -9.48
C ASN A 67 5.36 2.33 -9.49
N PRO A 68 6.38 1.58 -9.99
CA PRO A 68 6.31 0.12 -9.98
C PRO A 68 6.26 -0.48 -8.57
N LEU A 69 7.03 0.09 -7.63
CA LEU A 69 7.04 -0.40 -6.24
C LEU A 69 5.70 -0.10 -5.55
N PHE A 70 5.21 1.12 -5.69
CA PHE A 70 3.90 1.53 -5.21
C PHE A 70 2.80 0.62 -5.75
N ARG A 71 2.74 0.41 -7.07
CA ARG A 71 1.77 -0.47 -7.70
C ARG A 71 1.84 -1.90 -7.21
N THR A 72 3.05 -2.46 -7.16
CA THR A 72 3.28 -3.83 -6.68
C THR A 72 2.79 -4.01 -5.25
N PHE A 73 3.07 -3.02 -4.39
CA PHE A 73 2.64 -3.04 -3.00
C PHE A 73 1.12 -3.00 -2.87
N MET A 74 0.47 -2.06 -3.56
CA MET A 74 -0.97 -1.89 -3.54
C MET A 74 -1.70 -3.13 -4.08
N GLU A 75 -1.32 -3.64 -5.26
CA GLU A 75 -1.93 -4.85 -5.84
C GLU A 75 -1.75 -6.08 -4.93
N THR A 76 -0.57 -6.22 -4.30
CA THR A 76 -0.33 -7.29 -3.31
C THR A 76 -1.21 -7.08 -2.07
N GLY A 77 -1.33 -5.84 -1.59
CA GLY A 77 -2.15 -5.46 -0.45
C GLY A 77 -3.61 -5.83 -0.62
N LYS A 78 -4.22 -5.45 -1.75
CA LYS A 78 -5.61 -5.81 -2.08
C LYS A 78 -5.85 -7.31 -2.06
N GLN A 79 -4.92 -8.09 -2.61
CA GLN A 79 -5.02 -9.55 -2.58
C GLN A 79 -4.79 -10.14 -1.18
N ALA A 80 -4.04 -9.47 -0.32
CA ALA A 80 -3.72 -9.97 1.01
C ALA A 80 -4.84 -9.70 2.01
N ILE A 81 -5.43 -8.49 2.01
CA ILE A 81 -6.52 -8.13 2.93
C ILE A 81 -7.78 -8.99 2.71
N THR A 82 -7.98 -9.53 1.51
CA THR A 82 -9.09 -10.47 1.22
C THR A 82 -8.85 -11.87 1.78
N LYS A 83 -7.60 -12.25 2.05
CA LYS A 83 -7.22 -13.56 2.60
C LYS A 83 -7.08 -13.55 4.12
N ASP A 84 -6.78 -12.40 4.71
CA ASP A 84 -6.47 -12.26 6.13
C ASP A 84 -7.15 -11.01 6.67
N SER A 85 -8.28 -11.19 7.38
CA SER A 85 -9.07 -10.08 7.94
C SER A 85 -8.35 -9.33 9.06
N ASP A 86 -7.30 -9.92 9.62
CA ASP A 86 -6.49 -9.29 10.65
C ASP A 86 -5.38 -8.40 10.07
N LEU A 87 -5.23 -8.36 8.73
CA LEU A 87 -4.28 -7.50 8.01
C LEU A 87 -4.97 -6.20 7.60
N TYR A 88 -4.31 -5.07 7.83
CA TYR A 88 -4.64 -3.81 7.16
C TYR A 88 -3.39 -3.30 6.43
N VAL A 89 -3.62 -2.73 5.25
CA VAL A 89 -2.58 -2.19 4.37
C VAL A 89 -2.95 -0.76 4.03
N PHE A 90 -2.00 0.16 4.06
CA PHE A 90 -2.25 1.58 3.93
C PHE A 90 -1.11 2.32 3.24
N VAL A 91 -1.40 3.53 2.78
CA VAL A 91 -0.42 4.52 2.35
C VAL A 91 -0.45 5.65 3.37
N VAL A 92 0.72 6.04 3.87
CA VAL A 92 0.86 7.23 4.72
C VAL A 92 1.49 8.37 3.91
N ILE A 93 0.91 9.55 3.98
CA ILE A 93 1.48 10.77 3.44
C ILE A 93 1.85 11.65 4.62
N GLU A 94 3.12 12.00 4.75
CA GLU A 94 3.62 12.85 5.84
C GLU A 94 4.00 14.23 5.30
N ASP A 95 3.34 15.28 5.82
CA ASP A 95 3.65 16.68 5.52
C ASP A 95 4.88 17.15 6.32
N GLN A 96 5.97 17.41 5.60
CA GLN A 96 7.25 17.84 6.15
C GLN A 96 7.32 19.35 6.45
N THR A 97 6.27 20.13 6.14
CA THR A 97 6.30 21.60 6.26
C THR A 97 5.99 22.12 7.65
N GLN A 98 5.44 21.30 8.54
CA GLN A 98 5.01 21.69 9.88
C GLN A 98 5.63 20.77 10.93
N GLU A 99 5.85 21.29 12.14
CA GLU A 99 6.24 20.52 13.33
C GLU A 99 5.15 20.68 14.42
N PRO A 100 4.55 19.58 14.92
CA PRO A 100 4.80 18.19 14.53
C PRO A 100 4.32 17.89 13.11
N HIS A 101 5.02 16.98 12.43
CA HIS A 101 4.63 16.50 11.11
C HIS A 101 3.21 15.91 11.16
N VAL A 102 2.42 16.21 10.13
CA VAL A 102 1.06 15.72 10.02
C VAL A 102 1.05 14.51 9.09
N GLN A 103 0.44 13.42 9.54
CA GLN A 103 0.31 12.17 8.78
C GLN A 103 -1.13 11.97 8.34
N TYR A 104 -1.31 11.60 7.08
CA TYR A 104 -2.59 11.26 6.46
C TYR A 104 -2.54 9.81 6.00
N PHE A 105 -3.60 9.05 6.27
CA PHE A 105 -3.65 7.62 6.00
C PHE A 105 -4.69 7.31 4.93
N LEU A 106 -4.32 6.47 3.97
CA LEU A 106 -5.18 5.92 2.94
C LEU A 106 -5.18 4.40 3.12
N ASN A 107 -6.21 3.84 3.73
CA ASN A 107 -6.30 2.40 3.98
C ASN A 107 -6.90 1.70 2.75
N ILE A 108 -6.33 0.56 2.35
CA ILE A 108 -6.92 -0.28 1.31
C ILE A 108 -8.09 -1.04 1.91
N GLU A 109 -9.27 -0.89 1.31
CA GLU A 109 -10.48 -1.60 1.72
C GLU A 109 -10.71 -2.85 0.87
N GLN A 110 -11.41 -3.82 1.44
CA GLN A 110 -11.88 -4.98 0.71
C GLN A 110 -12.94 -4.58 -0.30
N ASP A 111 -12.97 -5.25 -1.46
CA ASP A 111 -14.05 -5.07 -2.43
C ASP A 111 -15.41 -5.43 -1.76
N PRO A 112 -16.50 -4.70 -2.05
CA PRO A 112 -17.83 -5.02 -1.54
C PRO A 112 -18.24 -6.46 -1.88
N VAL A 113 -19.01 -7.11 -1.00
CA VAL A 113 -19.36 -8.55 -1.11
C VAL A 113 -19.98 -8.94 -2.46
N ASP A 114 -20.72 -8.02 -3.10
CA ASP A 114 -21.42 -8.25 -4.36
C ASP A 114 -20.67 -7.69 -5.59
N GLU A 115 -19.45 -7.20 -5.40
CA GLU A 115 -18.65 -6.58 -6.44
C GLU A 115 -17.23 -7.17 -6.48
N THR A 116 -16.65 -7.21 -7.66
CA THR A 116 -15.22 -7.47 -7.82
C THR A 116 -14.66 -6.37 -8.69
N LEU A 117 -13.93 -5.46 -8.06
CA LEU A 117 -13.29 -4.36 -8.76
C LEU A 117 -12.22 -4.93 -9.69
N MET A 118 -11.94 -4.22 -10.78
CA MET A 118 -10.87 -4.63 -11.69
C MET A 118 -9.52 -4.71 -10.94
N PRO A 119 -8.55 -5.51 -11.42
CA PRO A 119 -7.25 -5.65 -10.75
C PRO A 119 -6.50 -4.33 -10.55
N ASN A 120 -6.71 -3.36 -11.45
CA ASN A 120 -6.10 -2.03 -11.39
C ASN A 120 -6.90 -1.01 -10.55
N GLN A 121 -8.05 -1.41 -10.01
CA GLN A 121 -8.96 -0.57 -9.22
C GLN A 121 -8.99 -1.02 -7.77
N MET A 122 -9.09 -0.06 -6.86
CA MET A 122 -9.01 -0.30 -5.42
C MET A 122 -9.92 0.67 -4.68
N LEU A 123 -10.61 0.16 -3.67
CA LEU A 123 -11.33 0.96 -2.72
C LEU A 123 -10.37 1.43 -1.63
N LEU A 124 -10.48 2.71 -1.25
CA LEU A 124 -9.69 3.31 -0.20
C LEU A 124 -10.57 4.03 0.80
N ASP A 125 -10.32 3.77 2.08
CA ASP A 125 -10.71 4.67 3.15
C ASP A 125 -9.71 5.82 3.20
N ALA A 126 -10.21 7.02 2.90
CA ALA A 126 -9.46 8.27 2.83
C ALA A 126 -10.04 9.31 3.80
N GLU A 127 -10.66 8.89 4.90
CA GLU A 127 -11.22 9.81 5.89
C GLU A 127 -10.14 10.79 6.40
N GLY A 128 -10.45 12.08 6.36
CA GLY A 128 -9.53 13.13 6.79
C GLY A 128 -8.38 13.44 5.82
N VAL A 129 -8.31 12.81 4.65
CA VAL A 129 -7.31 13.12 3.61
C VAL A 129 -7.79 14.27 2.73
N PRO A 130 -7.06 15.40 2.69
CA PRO A 130 -7.42 16.53 1.81
C PRO A 130 -7.28 16.20 0.33
N ASP A 131 -8.19 16.69 -0.51
CA ASP A 131 -8.19 16.44 -1.96
C ASP A 131 -6.87 16.86 -2.65
N PHE A 132 -6.17 17.90 -2.16
CA PHE A 132 -4.90 18.33 -2.72
C PHE A 132 -3.79 17.28 -2.56
N LEU A 133 -3.83 16.45 -1.52
CA LEU A 133 -2.88 15.35 -1.34
C LEU A 133 -3.17 14.21 -2.32
N LEU A 134 -4.45 13.94 -2.58
CA LEU A 134 -4.85 12.98 -3.62
C LEU A 134 -4.34 13.44 -4.98
N LEU A 135 -4.52 14.73 -5.32
CA LEU A 135 -3.99 15.33 -6.56
C LEU A 135 -2.46 15.19 -6.65
N PHE A 136 -1.74 15.50 -5.56
CA PHE A 136 -0.30 15.31 -5.48
C PHE A 136 0.11 13.85 -5.77
N MET A 137 -0.58 12.88 -5.17
CA MET A 137 -0.33 11.47 -5.44
C MET A 137 -0.63 11.06 -6.89
N GLN A 138 -1.68 11.60 -7.53
CA GLN A 138 -1.93 11.32 -8.95
C GLN A 138 -0.75 11.74 -9.82
N ASP A 139 -0.20 12.93 -9.55
CA ASP A 139 0.88 13.52 -10.33
C ASP A 139 2.19 12.74 -10.15
N ARG A 140 2.42 12.18 -8.97
CA ARG A 140 3.66 11.46 -8.63
C ARG A 140 3.62 9.96 -8.89
N LEU A 141 2.46 9.33 -8.72
CA LEU A 141 2.32 7.87 -8.70
C LEU A 141 1.56 7.31 -9.90
N ASN A 142 1.29 8.10 -10.95
CA ASN A 142 0.59 7.67 -12.16
C ASN A 142 -0.73 6.91 -11.86
N VAL A 143 -1.49 7.45 -10.91
CA VAL A 143 -2.80 6.94 -10.52
C VAL A 143 -3.89 7.96 -10.82
N ARG A 144 -5.14 7.53 -10.68
CA ARG A 144 -6.31 8.38 -10.67
C ARG A 144 -7.10 8.10 -9.41
N PHE A 145 -7.45 9.15 -8.68
CA PHE A 145 -8.45 9.10 -7.64
C PHE A 145 -9.78 9.63 -8.17
N TYR A 146 -10.88 9.01 -7.76
CA TYR A 146 -12.21 9.51 -8.01
C TYR A 146 -13.15 9.04 -6.91
N ARG A 147 -14.27 9.72 -6.73
CA ARG A 147 -15.28 9.33 -5.75
C ARG A 147 -16.38 8.52 -6.44
N ARG A 148 -16.78 7.42 -5.82
CA ARG A 148 -17.98 6.66 -6.16
C ARG A 148 -18.88 6.69 -4.93
N GLU A 149 -19.99 7.43 -5.01
CA GLU A 149 -20.81 7.72 -3.84
C GLU A 149 -19.96 8.41 -2.75
N ASP A 150 -19.86 7.81 -1.56
CA ASP A 150 -19.05 8.34 -0.45
C ASP A 150 -17.64 7.71 -0.38
N GLU A 151 -17.32 6.78 -1.28
CA GLU A 151 -16.06 6.03 -1.26
C GLU A 151 -14.99 6.65 -2.17
N VAL A 152 -13.73 6.61 -1.75
CA VAL A 152 -12.59 7.02 -2.58
C VAL A 152 -12.05 5.80 -3.31
N MET A 153 -12.02 5.90 -4.64
CA MET A 153 -11.47 4.89 -5.52
C MET A 153 -10.10 5.33 -6.01
N LEU A 154 -9.16 4.39 -6.06
CA LEU A 154 -7.88 4.53 -6.76
C LEU A 154 -7.85 3.61 -7.98
N GLU A 155 -7.36 4.12 -9.09
CA GLU A 155 -7.10 3.36 -10.31
C GLU A 155 -5.67 3.59 -10.81
N PHE A 156 -4.94 2.51 -11.07
CA PHE A 156 -3.68 2.58 -11.80
C PHE A 156 -3.94 2.88 -13.28
N ARG A 157 -3.32 3.95 -13.80
CA ARG A 157 -3.42 4.27 -15.23
C ARG A 157 -2.76 3.14 -16.02
N MET A 158 -3.52 2.52 -16.92
CA MET A 158 -2.93 1.59 -17.89
C MET A 158 -2.02 2.40 -18.83
N GLU A 159 -0.84 1.87 -19.15
CA GLU A 159 -0.06 2.44 -20.25
C GLU A 159 -0.94 2.40 -21.50
N GLU A 160 -1.27 3.57 -22.05
CA GLU A 160 -1.96 3.64 -23.34
C GLU A 160 -1.08 2.91 -24.36
N LEU A 161 -1.59 1.83 -24.94
CA LEU A 161 -0.96 1.22 -26.10
C LEU A 161 -0.71 2.33 -27.12
N PRO A 162 0.51 2.46 -27.70
CA PRO A 162 0.75 3.47 -28.70
C PRO A 162 -0.30 3.31 -29.79
N VAL A 163 -1.06 4.38 -30.04
CA VAL A 163 -2.02 4.43 -31.14
C VAL A 163 -1.22 4.20 -32.42
N LEU A 164 -1.41 3.04 -33.05
CA LEU A 164 -0.78 2.66 -34.32
C LEU A 164 -1.22 3.58 -35.46
#